data_AF-A0A6P0K0K1-F1
#
_entry.id   AF-A0A6P0K0K1-F1
#
_cell.length_a   1.000
_cell.length_b   1.000
_cell.length_c   1.000
_cell.angle_alpha   90.00
_cell.angle_beta   90.00
_cell.angle_gamma   90.00
#
_symmetry.space_group_name_H-M   'P 1'
#
loop_
_entity.id
_entity.type
_entity.pdbx_description
1 polymer ?
#
loop_
_entity_poly.entity_id
_entity_poly.type
_entity_poly.pdbx_seq_one_letter_code
_entity_poly.pdbx_strand_id
1 'polypeptide(L)'
;MFVGSTQAAQLMGISARRIRQLLSGGRIQGAFKAGRSWIIPLVEGMPKVSEGTRGPKARWRRKRPAPVTIIHVNQQTIRQNHSSEKPAPVISVKRGQTNTYGHEVEIYGPCRVVYRRDNPKPYGARVWIETLFPVEVITT
;
A
#
# COMPACT_ATOMS: atom_id res chain seq x y z
N MET A 1 5.49 -4.55 -0.85
CA MET A 1 5.48 -3.63 0.31
C MET A 1 5.99 -4.39 1.51
N PHE A 2 6.78 -3.78 2.37
CA PHE A 2 7.28 -4.41 3.59
C PHE A 2 6.62 -3.78 4.81
N VAL A 3 6.33 -4.58 5.83
CA VAL A 3 5.73 -4.11 7.08
C VAL A 3 6.42 -4.72 8.29
N GLY A 4 6.27 -4.06 9.44
CA GLY A 4 6.68 -4.59 10.73
C GLY A 4 5.68 -5.59 11.30
N SER A 5 6.05 -6.26 12.39
CA SER A 5 5.20 -7.26 13.04
C SER A 5 3.86 -6.71 13.55
N THR A 6 3.83 -5.46 14.03
CA THR A 6 2.61 -4.82 14.55
C THR A 6 1.62 -4.52 13.42
N GLN A 7 2.12 -3.96 12.32
CA GLN A 7 1.34 -3.67 11.11
C GLN A 7 0.81 -4.97 10.49
N ALA A 8 1.63 -6.02 10.40
CA ALA A 8 1.18 -7.33 9.94
C ALA A 8 0.06 -7.91 10.83
N ALA A 9 0.13 -7.69 12.15
CA ALA A 9 -0.89 -8.13 13.09
C ALA A 9 -2.24 -7.45 12.82
N GLN A 10 -2.22 -6.13 12.60
CA GLN A 10 -3.39 -5.34 12.25
C GLN A 10 -4.02 -5.80 10.93
N LEU A 11 -3.19 -6.06 9.90
CA LEU A 11 -3.64 -6.57 8.60
C LEU A 11 -4.31 -7.94 8.73
N MET A 12 -3.72 -8.86 9.49
CA MET A 12 -4.23 -10.22 9.69
C MET A 12 -5.35 -10.32 10.74
N GLY A 13 -5.63 -9.24 11.48
CA GLY A 13 -6.61 -9.23 12.57
C GLY A 13 -6.26 -10.21 13.70
N ILE A 14 -4.97 -10.37 14.02
CA ILE A 14 -4.47 -11.23 15.10
C ILE A 14 -3.46 -10.47 15.99
N SER A 15 -3.09 -11.03 17.12
CA SER A 15 -2.13 -10.38 18.03
C SER A 15 -0.71 -10.33 17.46
N ALA A 16 0.04 -9.27 17.77
CA ALA A 16 1.45 -9.17 17.39
C ALA A 16 2.32 -10.30 17.99
N ARG A 17 1.90 -10.87 19.13
CA ARG A 17 2.50 -12.08 19.71
C ARG A 17 2.34 -13.28 18.77
N ARG A 18 1.16 -13.46 18.18
CA ARG A 18 0.91 -14.55 17.22
C ARG A 18 1.73 -14.39 15.94
N ILE A 19 1.85 -13.16 15.43
CA ILE A 19 2.74 -12.86 14.30
C ILE A 19 4.18 -13.26 14.62
N ARG A 20 4.70 -12.87 15.79
CA ARG A 20 6.05 -13.26 16.23
C ARG A 20 6.23 -14.77 16.32
N GLN A 21 5.23 -15.51 16.79
CA GLN A 21 5.27 -16.99 16.79
C GLN A 21 5.32 -17.58 15.36
N LEU A 22 4.57 -17.00 14.41
CA LEU A 22 4.61 -17.44 13.02
C LEU A 22 5.97 -17.15 12.37
N LEU A 23 6.57 -16.01 12.71
CA LEU A 23 7.92 -15.62 12.25
C LEU A 23 8.99 -16.52 12.83
N SER A 24 8.97 -16.78 14.15
CA SER A 24 9.93 -17.69 14.79
C SER A 24 9.80 -19.12 14.26
N GLY A 25 8.60 -19.53 13.87
CA GLY A 25 8.36 -20.82 13.22
C GLY A 25 8.62 -20.83 11.71
N GLY A 26 9.16 -19.77 11.11
CA GLY A 26 9.45 -19.70 9.67
C GLY A 26 8.23 -19.76 8.77
N ARG A 27 7.03 -19.53 9.31
CA ARG A 27 5.77 -19.72 8.58
C ARG A 27 5.36 -18.53 7.72
N ILE A 28 5.96 -17.36 7.90
CA ILE A 28 5.69 -16.18 7.05
C ILE A 28 6.76 -16.12 5.96
N GLN A 29 6.36 -16.33 4.71
CA GLN A 29 7.28 -16.47 3.58
C GLN A 29 8.00 -15.16 3.28
N GLY A 30 9.32 -15.24 3.09
CA GLY A 30 10.19 -14.11 2.75
C GLY A 30 10.39 -13.09 3.87
N ALA A 31 9.88 -13.34 5.08
CA ALA A 31 10.15 -12.48 6.22
C ALA A 31 11.60 -12.67 6.71
N PHE A 32 12.26 -11.57 7.03
CA PHE A 32 13.64 -11.58 7.51
C PHE A 32 13.82 -10.58 8.64
N LYS A 33 14.92 -10.71 9.39
CA LYS A 33 15.23 -9.86 10.52
C LYS A 33 16.20 -8.75 10.10
N ALA A 34 15.82 -7.49 10.32
CA ALA A 34 16.69 -6.32 10.15
C ALA A 34 16.93 -5.72 11.54
N GLY A 35 18.10 -6.01 12.11
CA GLY A 35 18.42 -5.68 13.51
C GLY A 35 17.46 -6.35 14.49
N ARG A 36 16.76 -5.55 15.29
CA ARG A 36 15.77 -6.04 16.28
C ARG A 36 14.36 -6.24 15.71
N SER A 37 14.12 -5.78 14.49
CA SER A 37 12.80 -5.75 13.88
C SER A 37 12.63 -6.82 12.80
N TRP A 38 11.41 -7.35 12.70
CA TRP A 38 11.04 -8.20 11.58
C TRP A 38 10.55 -7.37 10.41
N ILE A 39 11.04 -7.69 9.22
CA ILE A 39 10.61 -7.13 7.95
C ILE A 39 9.81 -8.21 7.23
N ILE A 40 8.54 -7.92 6.94
CA ILE A 40 7.58 -8.88 6.41
C ILE A 40 7.13 -8.42 5.02
N PRO A 41 7.39 -9.18 3.94
CA PRO A 41 6.88 -8.86 2.63
C PRO A 41 5.37 -9.12 2.57
N LEU A 42 4.65 -8.18 1.95
CA LEU A 42 3.24 -8.33 1.62
C LEU A 42 3.09 -8.80 0.17
N VAL A 43 2.31 -9.86 -0.02
CA VAL A 43 1.81 -10.34 -1.31
C VAL A 43 0.32 -9.97 -1.37
N GLU A 44 -0.07 -9.16 -2.36
CA GLU A 44 -1.45 -8.65 -2.47
C GLU A 44 -1.98 -7.97 -1.18
N GLY A 45 -1.09 -7.24 -0.48
CA GLY A 45 -1.44 -6.53 0.74
C GLY A 45 -1.54 -7.40 2.00
N MET A 46 -1.17 -8.69 1.94
CA MET A 46 -1.20 -9.61 3.08
C MET A 46 0.11 -10.38 3.25
N PRO A 47 0.55 -10.68 4.49
CA PRO A 47 1.64 -11.63 4.71
C PRO A 47 1.26 -13.02 4.20
N LYS A 48 2.14 -13.65 3.43
CA LYS A 48 1.92 -15.02 2.95
C LYS A 48 2.34 -16.01 4.02
N VAL A 49 1.37 -16.66 4.66
CA VAL A 49 1.61 -17.62 5.75
C VAL A 49 1.43 -19.05 5.25
N SER A 50 2.44 -19.90 5.42
CA SER A 50 2.36 -21.33 5.11
C SER A 50 1.37 -22.04 6.03
N GLU A 51 0.59 -22.96 5.48
CA GLU A 51 -0.41 -23.72 6.24
C GLU A 51 0.23 -24.55 7.36
N GLY A 52 -0.53 -24.79 8.42
CA GLY A 52 -0.10 -25.64 9.52
C GLY A 52 -0.59 -27.06 9.28
N THR A 53 0.15 -28.06 9.72
CA THR A 53 -0.22 -29.46 9.55
C THR A 53 -1.31 -29.94 10.50
N ARG A 54 -1.54 -29.23 11.62
CA ARG A 54 -2.55 -29.60 12.64
C ARG A 54 -3.47 -28.43 12.98
N GLY A 55 -4.69 -28.77 13.40
CA GLY A 55 -5.69 -27.84 13.91
C GLY A 55 -6.56 -27.20 12.83
N PRO A 56 -7.51 -26.35 13.22
CA PRO A 56 -8.44 -25.72 12.30
C PRO A 56 -7.71 -24.78 11.34
N LYS A 57 -8.21 -24.71 10.09
CA LYS A 57 -7.69 -23.79 9.07
C LYS A 57 -7.75 -22.35 9.57
N ALA A 58 -6.67 -21.62 9.31
CA ALA A 58 -6.55 -20.22 9.66
C ALA A 58 -7.65 -19.39 8.98
N ARG A 59 -8.49 -18.72 9.77
CA ARG A 59 -9.50 -17.75 9.28
C ARG A 59 -9.01 -16.30 9.37
N TRP A 60 -7.70 -16.07 9.24
CA TRP A 60 -7.04 -14.77 9.50
C TRP A 60 -7.29 -13.69 8.44
N ARG A 61 -8.36 -13.82 7.65
CA ARG A 61 -8.90 -12.74 6.82
C ARG A 61 -10.23 -12.29 7.41
N ARG A 62 -10.19 -11.59 8.55
CA ARG A 62 -11.41 -11.04 9.17
C ARG A 62 -11.84 -9.69 8.58
N LYS A 63 -10.97 -8.98 7.85
CA LYS A 63 -11.29 -7.69 7.21
C LYS A 63 -10.84 -7.68 5.76
N ARG A 64 -11.66 -7.11 4.86
CA ARG A 64 -11.20 -6.73 3.53
C ARG A 64 -9.98 -5.81 3.73
N PRO A 65 -8.84 -6.05 3.04
CA PRO A 65 -7.69 -5.16 3.17
C PRO A 65 -8.15 -3.73 2.86
N ALA A 66 -7.63 -2.77 3.64
CA ALA A 66 -7.87 -1.36 3.35
C ALA A 66 -7.49 -1.11 1.88
N PRO A 67 -8.32 -0.37 1.12
CA PRO A 67 -8.01 -0.12 -0.28
C PRO A 67 -6.66 0.57 -0.37
N VAL A 68 -5.79 0.04 -1.23
CA VAL A 68 -4.51 0.67 -1.55
C VAL A 68 -4.80 2.05 -2.12
N THR A 69 -4.21 3.08 -1.53
CA THR A 69 -4.26 4.43 -2.07
C THR A 69 -3.27 4.51 -3.23
N ILE A 70 -3.75 4.96 -4.38
CA ILE A 70 -2.94 5.15 -5.58
C ILE A 70 -2.87 6.64 -5.88
N ILE A 71 -1.66 7.18 -5.95
CA ILE A 71 -1.40 8.58 -6.26
C ILE A 71 -0.75 8.63 -7.64
N HIS A 72 -1.30 9.47 -8.52
CA HIS A 72 -0.83 9.63 -9.88
C HIS A 72 -0.73 11.12 -10.24
N VAL A 73 0.28 11.47 -11.03
CA VAL A 73 0.50 12.84 -11.51
C VAL A 73 0.09 12.92 -12.97
N ASN A 74 -0.88 13.78 -13.29
CA ASN A 74 -1.41 13.90 -14.64
C ASN A 74 -0.53 14.80 -15.52
N GLN A 75 0.31 14.17 -16.33
CA GLN A 75 1.19 14.88 -17.27
C GLN A 75 0.42 15.73 -18.29
N GLN A 76 -0.78 15.31 -18.73
CA GLN A 76 -1.57 16.06 -19.68
C GLN A 76 -2.05 17.39 -19.08
N THR A 77 -2.52 17.36 -17.83
CA THR A 77 -2.92 18.57 -17.10
C THR A 77 -1.74 19.49 -16.85
N ILE A 78 -0.55 18.95 -16.53
CA ILE A 78 0.68 19.76 -16.40
C ILE A 78 0.97 20.52 -17.70
N ARG A 79 0.88 19.84 -18.86
CA ARG A 79 1.11 20.47 -20.17
C ARG A 79 0.08 21.57 -20.46
N GLN A 80 -1.19 21.36 -20.09
CA GLN A 80 -2.25 22.35 -20.28
C GLN A 80 -2.07 23.57 -19.36
N ASN A 81 -1.64 23.35 -18.12
CA ASN A 81 -1.44 24.41 -17.14
C ASN A 81 -0.35 25.42 -17.52
N HIS A 82 0.60 25.04 -18.38
CA HIS A 82 1.63 25.97 -18.86
C HIS A 82 1.07 27.24 -19.53
N SER A 83 -0.10 27.13 -20.15
CA SER A 83 -0.76 28.24 -20.85
C SER A 83 -2.03 28.72 -20.14
N SER A 84 -2.27 28.28 -18.90
CA SER A 84 -3.48 28.60 -18.14
C SER A 84 -3.21 29.68 -17.10
N GLU A 85 -4.07 30.69 -17.05
CA GLU A 85 -4.06 31.69 -15.97
C GLU A 85 -4.44 31.09 -14.61
N LYS A 86 -5.24 30.01 -14.62
CA LYS A 86 -5.67 29.28 -13.41
C LYS A 86 -5.30 27.80 -13.56
N PRO A 87 -4.13 27.38 -13.05
CA PRO A 87 -3.69 26.00 -13.15
C PRO A 87 -4.66 25.05 -12.44
N ALA A 88 -5.06 23.96 -13.11
CA ALA A 88 -5.87 22.91 -12.50
C ALA A 88 -5.00 21.97 -11.61
N PRO A 89 -5.56 21.31 -10.59
CA PRO A 89 -4.82 20.34 -9.79
C PRO A 89 -4.36 19.15 -10.64
N VAL A 90 -3.10 18.74 -10.46
CA VAL A 90 -2.45 17.74 -11.31
C VAL A 90 -2.27 16.38 -10.62
N ILE A 91 -2.42 16.32 -9.30
CA ILE A 91 -2.22 15.09 -8.52
C ILE A 91 -3.58 14.47 -8.22
N SER A 92 -3.80 13.24 -8.68
CA SER A 92 -4.99 12.44 -8.37
C SER A 92 -4.68 11.42 -7.30
N VAL A 93 -5.48 11.39 -6.23
CA VAL A 93 -5.42 10.44 -5.13
C VAL A 93 -6.66 9.55 -5.15
N LYS A 94 -6.47 8.30 -5.57
CA LYS A 94 -7.54 7.31 -5.67
C LYS A 94 -7.50 6.33 -4.51
N ARG A 95 -8.59 6.21 -3.76
CA ARG A 95 -8.73 5.28 -2.63
C ARG A 95 -10.08 4.55 -2.69
N GLY A 96 -10.05 3.29 -3.10
CA GLY A 96 -11.29 2.54 -3.35
C GLY A 96 -12.05 3.16 -4.52
N GLN A 97 -13.25 3.69 -4.27
CA GLN A 97 -14.09 4.35 -5.28
C GLN A 97 -13.93 5.87 -5.33
N THR A 98 -13.25 6.48 -4.35
CA THR A 98 -13.05 7.93 -4.33
C THR A 98 -11.81 8.33 -5.12
N ASN A 99 -11.86 9.49 -5.77
CA ASN A 99 -10.75 10.10 -6.48
C ASN A 99 -10.74 11.60 -6.18
N THR A 100 -9.73 12.06 -5.46
CA THR A 100 -9.58 13.47 -5.04
C THR A 100 -8.40 14.07 -5.79
N TYR A 101 -8.53 15.32 -6.23
CA TYR A 101 -7.46 16.05 -6.92
C TYR A 101 -6.89 17.14 -6.01
N GLY A 102 -5.58 17.37 -6.09
CA GLY A 102 -4.91 18.46 -5.39
C GLY A 102 -3.66 18.94 -6.12
N HIS A 103 -3.13 20.05 -5.63
CA HIS A 103 -1.84 20.60 -6.05
C HIS A 103 -0.70 19.91 -5.31
N GLU A 104 -0.95 19.50 -4.07
CA GLU A 104 0.01 18.87 -3.17
C GLU A 104 -0.62 17.68 -2.44
N VAL A 105 0.24 16.72 -2.08
CA VAL A 105 -0.17 15.51 -1.37
C VAL A 105 0.90 15.12 -0.35
N GLU A 106 0.50 14.93 0.90
CA GLU A 106 1.36 14.41 1.96
C GLU A 106 1.06 12.94 2.24
N ILE A 107 2.11 12.14 2.44
CA ILE A 107 2.01 10.70 2.73
C ILE A 107 2.63 10.41 4.09
N TYR A 108 1.81 10.04 5.07
CA TYR A 108 2.24 9.78 6.44
C TYR A 108 2.68 8.32 6.64
N GLY A 109 3.70 7.91 5.89
CA GLY A 109 4.34 6.61 6.07
C GLY A 109 4.94 6.01 4.80
N PRO A 110 5.39 4.75 4.87
CA PRO A 110 5.97 4.04 3.74
C PRO A 110 5.08 4.04 2.50
N CYS A 111 5.67 4.38 1.36
CA CYS A 111 5.03 4.25 0.06
C CYS A 111 5.94 3.48 -0.90
N ARG A 112 5.42 3.15 -2.07
CA ARG A 112 6.19 2.56 -3.14
C ARG A 112 5.89 3.28 -4.45
N VAL A 113 6.93 3.70 -5.15
CA VAL A 113 6.82 4.17 -6.53
C VAL A 113 6.87 2.95 -7.45
N VAL A 114 5.92 2.84 -8.36
CA VAL A 114 5.77 1.71 -9.27
C VAL A 114 5.76 2.21 -10.70
N TYR A 115 6.66 1.69 -11.52
CA TYR A 115 6.62 1.82 -12.97
C TYR A 115 6.22 0.48 -13.60
N ARG A 116 5.25 0.50 -14.53
CA ARG A 116 4.89 -0.63 -15.39
C ARG A 116 4.61 -0.14 -16.80
N ARG A 117 5.44 -0.58 -17.75
CA ARG A 117 5.28 -0.29 -19.18
C ARG A 117 4.09 -1.05 -19.78
N ASP A 118 4.08 -2.37 -19.62
CA ASP A 118 3.18 -3.26 -20.37
C ASP A 118 1.87 -3.56 -19.65
N ASN A 119 1.79 -3.22 -18.36
CA ASN A 119 0.59 -3.41 -17.54
C ASN A 119 0.26 -2.12 -16.76
N PRO A 120 -0.19 -1.07 -17.47
CA PRO A 120 -0.60 0.20 -16.84
C PRO A 120 -1.88 0.01 -16.02
N LYS A 121 -2.21 1.01 -15.19
CA LYS A 121 -3.52 1.06 -14.54
C LYS A 121 -4.64 1.25 -15.58
N PRO A 122 -5.91 0.90 -15.26
CA PRO A 122 -7.03 1.04 -16.20
C PRO A 122 -7.20 2.43 -16.83
N TYR A 123 -6.74 3.48 -16.15
CA TYR A 123 -6.75 4.87 -16.62
C TYR A 123 -5.44 5.29 -17.33
N GLY A 124 -4.63 4.34 -17.78
CA GLY A 124 -3.43 4.59 -18.59
C GLY A 124 -2.15 4.95 -17.82
N ALA A 125 -2.22 5.13 -16.50
CA ALA A 125 -1.05 5.47 -15.70
C ALA A 125 0.02 4.36 -15.73
N ARG A 126 1.24 4.73 -16.12
CA ARG A 126 2.42 3.85 -16.16
C ARG A 126 3.34 4.01 -14.96
N VAL A 127 3.33 5.18 -14.33
CA VAL A 127 4.03 5.45 -13.07
C VAL A 127 2.99 5.90 -12.04
N TRP A 128 3.03 5.35 -10.84
CA TRP A 128 2.20 5.80 -9.73
C TRP A 128 2.88 5.52 -8.39
N ILE A 129 2.38 6.13 -7.34
CA ILE A 129 2.74 5.83 -5.96
C ILE A 129 1.61 5.00 -5.35
N GLU A 130 1.95 3.93 -4.63
CA GLU A 130 1.01 3.11 -3.87
C GLU A 130 1.35 3.14 -2.38
N THR A 131 0.33 3.31 -1.53
CA THR A 131 0.48 3.33 -0.08
C THR A 131 -0.73 2.73 0.64
N LEU A 132 -0.48 2.16 1.82
CA LEU A 132 -1.52 1.74 2.77
C LEU A 132 -1.68 2.74 3.92
N PHE A 133 -0.88 3.80 3.93
CA PHE A 133 -0.80 4.79 5.00
C PHE A 133 -1.71 5.98 4.73
N PRO A 134 -2.01 6.80 5.74
CA PRO A 134 -2.80 8.02 5.58
C PRO A 134 -2.17 8.95 4.53
N VAL A 135 -3.04 9.57 3.74
CA VAL A 135 -2.69 10.53 2.69
C VAL A 135 -3.59 11.74 2.87
N GLU A 136 -2.99 12.93 2.84
CA GLU A 136 -3.68 14.21 2.91
C GLU A 136 -3.52 14.95 1.57
N VAL A 137 -4.62 15.48 1.05
CA VAL A 137 -4.63 16.23 -0.21
C VAL A 137 -4.82 17.69 0.13
N ILE A 138 -3.83 18.51 -0.22
CA ILE A 138 -3.87 19.94 0.03
C ILE A 138 -4.38 20.61 -1.24
N THR A 139 -5.53 21.27 -1.10
CA THR A 139 -6.20 22.01 -2.17
C THR A 139 -5.93 23.48 -1.93
N THR A 140 -4.74 23.93 -2.32
CA THR A 140 -4.36 25.36 -2.30
C THR A 140 -4.91 26.07 -3.52
#